data_AF-A0A1C6L2W5-F1
#
_entry.id   AF-A0A1C6L2W5-F1
#
_cell.length_a   1.000
_cell.length_b   1.000
_cell.length_c   1.000
_cell.angle_alpha   90.00
_cell.angle_beta   90.00
_cell.angle_gamma   90.00
#
_symmetry.space_group_name_H-M   'P 1'
#
loop_
_entity.id
_entity.type
_entity.pdbx_description
1 polymer ?
#
loop_
_entity_poly.entity_id
_entity_poly.type
_entity_poly.pdbx_seq_one_letter_code
_entity_poly.pdbx_strand_id
1 'polypeptide(L)'
;MREGLFVISRGIGQVMFQNNAFSGILMLSGILYSSWQLALLAIIGNIISTATAWICSYSREDIKNGLYGFNGTLVGIAIGVFIEITWLSMLLLLITSALSTWITYLFSLQHRLSGYTAPFILSVWILLVGCHWIFPSLLLSTTPLGAEPSSDFLRAFCLNIGQVMFQGNSISGLLFLIAIAVNSRINAFYTALGSILPIVVAVLSGMDHAILNAGLIGYNGVLCAIALGDKTIRSGAWCVCSILISILLQWLGMHWGITTLTAPFVISVWITIILKRSLEKTV
;
A
#
# COMPACT_ATOMS: atom_id res chain seq x y z
N MET A 1 -6.24 24.37 13.08
CA MET A 1 -6.90 23.05 13.25
C MET A 1 -7.44 22.48 11.94
N ARG A 2 -8.23 23.21 11.13
CA ARG A 2 -8.80 22.69 9.86
C ARG A 2 -7.76 22.26 8.82
N GLU A 3 -6.66 23.01 8.66
CA GLU A 3 -5.61 22.65 7.70
C GLU A 3 -4.90 21.33 8.06
N GLY A 4 -4.63 21.09 9.35
CA GLY A 4 -3.99 19.85 9.80
C GLY A 4 -4.83 18.61 9.49
N LEU A 5 -6.16 18.70 9.69
CA LEU A 5 -7.07 17.60 9.36
C LEU A 5 -7.04 17.26 7.85
N PHE A 6 -6.98 18.28 6.98
CA PHE A 6 -6.87 18.05 5.54
C PHE A 6 -5.54 17.44 5.14
N VAL A 7 -4.43 17.79 5.81
CA VAL A 7 -3.11 17.17 5.58
C VAL A 7 -3.12 15.69 5.94
N ILE A 8 -3.62 15.34 7.13
CA ILE A 8 -3.71 13.93 7.55
C ILE A 8 -4.60 13.13 6.59
N SER A 9 -5.76 13.67 6.26
CA SER A 9 -6.69 13.01 5.33
C SER A 9 -6.08 12.83 3.94
N ARG A 10 -5.40 13.85 3.39
CA ARG A 10 -4.64 13.70 2.14
C ARG A 10 -3.55 12.65 2.28
N GLY A 11 -2.83 12.59 3.41
CA GLY A 11 -1.85 11.54 3.67
C GLY A 11 -2.45 10.14 3.57
N ILE A 12 -3.65 9.92 4.10
CA ILE A 12 -4.35 8.63 3.94
C ILE A 12 -4.71 8.39 2.46
N GLY A 13 -5.25 9.40 1.77
CA GLY A 13 -5.57 9.32 0.34
C GLY A 13 -4.37 9.01 -0.55
N GLN A 14 -3.19 9.55 -0.21
CA GLN A 14 -1.95 9.39 -0.95
C GLN A 14 -1.41 7.96 -0.94
N VAL A 15 -1.84 7.10 0.00
CA VAL A 15 -1.51 5.65 -0.03
C VAL A 15 -1.92 5.03 -1.36
N MET A 16 -3.02 5.50 -1.94
CA MET A 16 -3.51 5.08 -3.26
C MET A 16 -3.42 6.22 -4.28
N PHE A 17 -2.48 7.15 -4.15
CA PHE A 17 -2.25 8.28 -5.08
C PHE A 17 -3.39 9.31 -5.17
N GLN A 18 -4.24 9.41 -4.15
CA GLN A 18 -5.34 10.37 -4.14
C GLN A 18 -4.98 11.58 -3.27
N ASN A 19 -4.48 12.65 -3.88
CA ASN A 19 -4.27 13.95 -3.22
C ASN A 19 -5.61 14.68 -2.96
N ASN A 20 -6.52 14.04 -2.23
CA ASN A 20 -7.87 14.50 -1.97
C ASN A 20 -8.28 14.13 -0.54
N ALA A 21 -8.58 15.14 0.27
CA ALA A 21 -8.92 14.93 1.68
C ALA A 21 -10.20 14.09 1.85
N PHE A 22 -11.20 14.26 0.98
CA PHE A 22 -12.45 13.51 1.06
C PHE A 22 -12.25 12.05 0.68
N SER A 23 -11.45 11.76 -0.35
CA SER A 23 -11.00 10.38 -0.64
C SER A 23 -10.30 9.77 0.57
N GLY A 24 -9.42 10.51 1.23
CA GLY A 24 -8.77 10.07 2.46
C GLY A 24 -9.74 9.75 3.60
N ILE A 25 -10.78 10.56 3.79
CA ILE A 25 -11.83 10.32 4.80
C ILE A 25 -12.63 9.05 4.47
N LEU A 26 -12.98 8.83 3.20
CA LEU A 26 -13.68 7.61 2.77
C LEU A 26 -12.80 6.36 2.95
N MET A 27 -11.50 6.47 2.65
CA MET A 27 -10.54 5.39 2.93
C MET A 27 -10.41 5.15 4.43
N LEU A 28 -10.27 6.19 5.26
CA LEU A 28 -10.26 6.02 6.71
C LEU A 28 -11.54 5.37 7.23
N SER A 29 -12.70 5.71 6.65
CA SER A 29 -13.99 5.08 6.99
C SER A 29 -14.00 3.59 6.64
N GLY A 30 -13.40 3.21 5.50
CA GLY A 30 -13.20 1.82 5.13
C GLY A 30 -12.30 1.06 6.11
N ILE A 31 -11.20 1.68 6.56
CA ILE A 31 -10.34 1.09 7.59
C ILE A 31 -11.11 0.92 8.91
N LEU A 32 -11.81 1.98 9.35
CA LEU A 32 -12.62 2.00 10.57
C LEU A 32 -13.71 0.91 10.57
N TYR A 33 -14.34 0.69 9.41
CA TYR A 33 -15.33 -0.36 9.23
C TYR A 33 -14.73 -1.76 9.44
N SER A 34 -13.49 -1.99 9.00
CA SER A 34 -12.81 -3.26 9.23
C SER A 34 -12.29 -3.40 10.66
N SER A 35 -11.68 -2.35 11.20
CA SER A 35 -11.12 -2.32 12.56
C SER A 35 -10.89 -0.88 13.01
N TRP A 36 -11.48 -0.53 14.15
CA TRP A 36 -11.24 0.76 14.78
C TRP A 36 -9.79 0.91 15.27
N GLN A 37 -9.14 -0.18 15.70
CA GLN A 37 -7.74 -0.17 16.11
C GLN A 37 -6.82 0.17 14.94
N LEU A 38 -7.02 -0.47 13.78
CA LEU A 38 -6.22 -0.16 12.58
C LEU A 38 -6.44 1.28 12.12
N ALA A 39 -7.67 1.80 12.18
CA ALA A 39 -7.95 3.18 11.84
C ALA A 39 -7.24 4.16 12.78
N LEU A 40 -7.24 3.89 14.09
CA LEU A 40 -6.53 4.70 15.08
C LEU A 40 -5.01 4.68 14.82
N LEU A 41 -4.42 3.51 14.62
CA LEU A 41 -2.98 3.38 14.38
C LEU A 41 -2.56 4.02 13.04
N ALA A 42 -3.40 3.92 12.00
CA ALA A 42 -3.21 4.61 10.73
C ALA A 42 -3.11 6.14 10.92
N ILE A 43 -4.01 6.72 11.71
CA ILE A 43 -3.99 8.16 12.04
C ILE A 43 -2.75 8.51 12.85
N ILE A 44 -2.40 7.73 13.89
CA ILE A 44 -1.23 8.00 14.74
C ILE A 44 0.05 7.97 13.90
N GLY A 45 0.25 6.92 13.09
CA GLY A 45 1.43 6.81 12.24
C GLY A 45 1.54 7.95 11.22
N ASN A 46 0.41 8.38 10.64
CA ASN A 46 0.37 9.55 9.75
C ASN A 46 0.74 10.85 10.47
N ILE A 47 0.19 11.08 11.68
CA ILE A 47 0.49 12.26 12.50
C ILE A 47 1.98 12.30 12.83
N ILE A 48 2.56 11.18 13.28
CA ILE A 48 3.97 11.10 13.65
C ILE A 48 4.84 11.39 12.43
N SER A 49 4.60 10.73 11.30
CA SER A 49 5.39 10.96 10.09
C SER A 49 5.28 12.39 9.57
N THR A 50 4.09 13.00 9.63
CA THR A 50 3.85 14.40 9.27
C THR A 50 4.57 15.35 10.24
N ALA A 51 4.50 15.09 11.55
CA ALA A 51 5.18 15.88 12.56
C ALA A 51 6.71 15.79 12.43
N THR A 52 7.26 14.60 12.16
CA THR A 52 8.68 14.42 11.85
C THR A 52 9.10 15.28 10.67
N ALA A 53 8.32 15.32 9.59
CA ALA A 53 8.63 16.15 8.43
C ALA A 53 8.62 17.66 8.75
N TRP A 54 7.69 18.10 9.61
CA TRP A 54 7.67 19.48 10.11
C TRP A 54 8.89 19.81 10.97
N ILE A 55 9.24 18.94 11.91
CA ILE A 55 10.40 19.13 12.81
C ILE A 55 11.69 19.20 12.00
N CYS A 56 11.84 18.33 11.00
CA CYS A 56 12.99 18.30 10.10
C CYS A 56 12.97 19.40 9.02
N SER A 57 11.96 20.29 9.03
CA SER A 57 11.82 21.40 8.07
C SER A 57 11.84 20.97 6.60
N TYR A 58 11.21 19.84 6.29
CA TYR A 58 11.03 19.37 4.90
C TYR A 58 10.02 20.24 4.13
N SER A 59 9.91 20.01 2.82
CA SER A 59 9.06 20.79 1.91
C SER A 59 7.63 20.96 2.45
N ARG A 60 7.25 22.22 2.71
CA ARG A 60 5.89 22.55 3.21
C ARG A 60 4.81 22.20 2.18
N GLU A 61 5.13 22.27 0.89
CA GLU A 61 4.20 21.90 -0.17
C GLU A 61 3.92 20.39 -0.16
N ASP A 62 4.97 19.57 -0.07
CA ASP A 62 4.85 18.12 -0.01
C ASP A 62 4.11 17.66 1.25
N ILE A 63 4.36 18.33 2.38
CA ILE A 63 3.61 18.12 3.62
C ILE A 63 2.13 18.47 3.40
N LYS A 64 1.81 19.63 2.82
CA LYS A 64 0.41 20.05 2.56
C LYS A 64 -0.33 19.09 1.61
N ASN A 65 0.40 18.47 0.70
CA ASN A 65 -0.09 17.45 -0.24
C ASN A 65 -0.12 16.04 0.38
N GLY A 66 0.27 15.86 1.65
CA GLY A 66 0.20 14.58 2.35
C GLY A 66 1.30 13.57 1.99
N LEU A 67 2.33 13.98 1.24
CA LEU A 67 3.39 13.08 0.73
C LEU A 67 4.29 12.52 1.85
N TYR A 68 4.33 13.17 3.01
CA TYR A 68 5.04 12.67 4.20
C TYR A 68 4.14 11.90 5.18
N GLY A 69 2.83 11.77 4.93
CA GLY A 69 1.89 11.11 5.85
C GLY A 69 1.53 9.67 5.48
N PHE A 70 1.57 9.33 4.18
CA PHE A 70 1.03 8.06 3.70
C PHE A 70 1.88 6.84 4.08
N ASN A 71 3.22 6.95 4.03
CA ASN A 71 4.09 5.86 4.49
C ASN A 71 3.90 5.61 5.99
N GLY A 72 3.75 6.67 6.80
CA GLY A 72 3.41 6.57 8.22
C GLY A 72 2.06 5.91 8.49
N THR A 73 1.07 6.17 7.63
CA THR A 73 -0.26 5.53 7.68
C THR A 73 -0.12 4.01 7.56
N LEU A 74 0.62 3.55 6.54
CA LEU A 74 0.87 2.12 6.33
C LEU A 74 1.71 1.49 7.44
N VAL A 75 2.70 2.21 8.00
CA VAL A 75 3.46 1.75 9.18
C VAL A 75 2.53 1.49 10.37
N GLY A 76 1.63 2.44 10.67
CA GLY A 76 0.69 2.30 11.77
C GLY A 76 -0.23 1.08 11.61
N ILE A 77 -0.77 0.89 10.40
CA ILE A 77 -1.59 -0.28 10.10
C ILE A 77 -0.77 -1.57 10.22
N ALA A 78 0.44 -1.62 9.67
CA ALA A 78 1.30 -2.80 9.73
C ALA A 78 1.63 -3.22 11.16
N ILE A 79 1.83 -2.26 12.08
CA ILE A 79 1.99 -2.59 13.50
C ILE A 79 0.74 -3.25 14.05
N GLY A 80 -0.45 -2.72 13.78
CA GLY A 80 -1.70 -3.33 14.23
C GLY A 80 -1.99 -4.71 13.62
N VAL A 81 -1.35 -5.05 12.50
CA VAL A 81 -1.52 -6.33 11.80
C VAL A 81 -0.49 -7.37 12.26
N PHE A 82 0.77 -6.98 12.45
CA PHE A 82 1.87 -7.91 12.70
C PHE A 82 2.36 -7.95 14.15
N ILE A 83 1.98 -6.98 14.97
CA ILE A 83 2.57 -6.77 16.30
C ILE A 83 1.47 -6.63 17.35
N GLU A 84 1.64 -7.28 18.50
CA GLU A 84 0.76 -7.12 19.65
C GLU A 84 0.78 -5.67 20.17
N ILE A 85 -0.40 -5.10 20.41
CA ILE A 85 -0.55 -3.71 20.86
C ILE A 85 -0.18 -3.61 22.35
N THR A 86 0.97 -3.02 22.61
CA THR A 86 1.55 -2.79 23.94
C THR A 86 2.19 -1.40 23.96
N TRP A 87 2.60 -0.92 25.13
CA TRP A 87 3.33 0.35 25.22
C TRP A 87 4.62 0.34 24.37
N LEU A 88 5.30 -0.81 24.28
CA LEU A 88 6.53 -0.97 23.50
C LEU A 88 6.25 -0.90 22.00
N SER A 89 5.16 -1.52 21.52
CA SER A 89 4.82 -1.41 20.10
C SER A 89 4.35 0.00 19.72
N MET A 90 3.77 0.77 20.64
CA MET A 90 3.50 2.20 20.42
C MET A 90 4.79 3.03 20.30
N LEU A 91 5.83 2.71 21.07
CA LEU A 91 7.15 3.33 20.91
C LEU A 91 7.80 2.95 19.56
N LEU A 92 7.71 1.67 19.18
CA LEU A 92 8.18 1.19 17.88
C LEU A 92 7.42 1.84 16.72
N LEU A 93 6.12 2.12 16.88
CA LEU A 93 5.33 2.88 15.92
C LEU A 93 5.91 4.27 15.73
N LEU A 94 6.20 4.98 16.82
CA LEU A 94 6.80 6.30 16.75
C LEU A 94 8.12 6.28 15.98
N ILE A 95 9.03 5.36 16.33
CA ILE A 95 10.35 5.25 15.70
C ILE A 95 10.23 4.87 14.23
N THR A 96 9.39 3.88 13.91
CA THR A 96 9.25 3.35 12.55
C THR A 96 8.55 4.35 11.63
N SER A 97 7.55 5.07 12.11
CA SER A 97 6.89 6.15 11.36
C SER A 97 7.86 7.29 11.07
N ALA A 98 8.67 7.71 12.05
CA ALA A 98 9.72 8.72 11.84
C ALA A 98 10.80 8.24 10.85
N LEU A 99 11.22 6.97 10.95
CA LEU A 99 12.15 6.36 9.99
C LEU A 99 11.59 6.40 8.57
N SER A 100 10.31 6.07 8.38
CA SER A 100 9.67 6.11 7.06
C SER A 100 9.67 7.52 6.46
N THR A 101 9.52 8.56 7.29
CA THR A 101 9.62 9.96 6.87
C THR A 101 11.05 10.30 6.43
N TRP A 102 12.05 9.88 7.20
CA TRP A 102 13.45 10.08 6.85
C TRP A 102 13.82 9.40 5.53
N ILE A 103 13.41 8.14 5.32
CA ILE A 103 13.62 7.43 4.06
C ILE A 103 12.87 8.12 2.90
N THR A 104 11.65 8.62 3.14
CA THR A 104 10.90 9.41 2.15
C THR A 104 11.70 10.64 1.71
N TYR A 105 12.33 11.33 2.64
CA TYR A 105 13.21 12.45 2.34
C TYR A 105 14.45 12.03 1.53
N LEU A 106 15.09 10.90 1.85
CA LEU A 106 16.22 10.40 1.04
C LEU A 106 15.81 10.13 -0.42
N PHE A 107 14.61 9.57 -0.65
CA PHE A 107 14.08 9.42 -2.00
C PHE A 107 13.83 10.75 -2.69
N SER A 108 13.43 11.80 -1.95
CA SER A 108 13.24 13.13 -2.52
C SER A 108 14.55 13.74 -3.05
N LEU A 109 15.70 13.38 -2.48
CA LEU A 109 17.01 13.94 -2.86
C LEU A 109 17.62 13.32 -4.13
N GLN A 110 17.28 12.07 -4.47
CA GLN A 110 17.89 11.39 -5.63
C GLN A 110 17.27 11.78 -6.98
N HIS A 111 16.02 12.25 -6.99
CA HIS A 111 15.25 12.69 -8.17
C HIS A 111 15.12 11.72 -9.37
N ARG A 112 15.64 10.49 -9.34
CA ARG A 112 15.58 9.56 -10.50
C ARG A 112 14.30 8.74 -10.55
N LEU A 113 13.86 8.26 -9.38
CA LEU A 113 12.69 7.41 -9.18
C LEU A 113 11.91 7.90 -7.96
N SER A 114 10.58 7.91 -8.07
CA SER A 114 9.70 8.17 -6.92
C SER A 114 9.84 7.06 -5.88
N GLY A 115 9.83 7.44 -4.61
CA GLY A 115 9.93 6.48 -3.50
C GLY A 115 8.70 5.57 -3.36
N TYR A 116 7.53 6.01 -3.83
CA TYR A 116 6.27 5.28 -3.65
C TYR A 116 6.11 4.81 -2.19
N THR A 117 5.81 3.53 -1.97
CA THR A 117 5.72 2.92 -0.63
C THR A 117 7.04 2.27 -0.17
N ALA A 118 8.17 2.46 -0.88
CA ALA A 118 9.48 1.95 -0.44
C ALA A 118 9.87 2.43 0.96
N PRO A 119 9.63 3.69 1.36
CA PRO A 119 9.91 4.13 2.72
C PRO A 119 9.14 3.33 3.77
N PHE A 120 7.88 3.00 3.52
CA PHE A 120 7.10 2.10 4.37
C PHE A 120 7.69 0.68 4.41
N ILE A 121 7.96 0.08 3.24
CA ILE A 121 8.44 -1.30 3.12
C ILE A 121 9.75 -1.48 3.88
N LEU A 122 10.73 -0.62 3.63
CA LEU A 122 12.05 -0.68 4.26
C LEU A 122 11.94 -0.48 5.77
N SER A 123 11.12 0.47 6.23
CA SER A 123 10.93 0.71 7.66
C SER A 123 10.30 -0.48 8.36
N VAL A 124 9.28 -1.10 7.76
CA VAL A 124 8.57 -2.23 8.37
C VAL A 124 9.39 -3.51 8.27
N TRP A 125 10.17 -3.73 7.22
CA TRP A 125 11.11 -4.85 7.19
C TRP A 125 12.16 -4.74 8.28
N ILE A 126 12.74 -3.55 8.51
CA ILE A 126 13.65 -3.31 9.63
C ILE A 126 12.96 -3.59 10.97
N LEU A 127 11.72 -3.12 11.14
CA LEU A 127 10.92 -3.36 12.34
C LEU A 127 10.68 -4.87 12.57
N LEU A 128 10.18 -5.59 11.56
CA LEU A 128 9.84 -7.02 11.68
C LEU A 128 11.09 -7.87 11.94
N VAL A 129 12.20 -7.60 11.25
CA VAL A 129 13.47 -8.25 11.52
C VAL A 129 13.95 -7.93 12.93
N GLY A 130 13.91 -6.67 13.35
CA GLY A 130 14.29 -6.25 14.70
C GLY A 130 13.45 -6.94 15.78
N CYS A 131 12.13 -6.99 15.62
CA CYS A 131 11.23 -7.70 16.52
C CYS A 131 11.51 -9.21 16.53
N HIS A 132 11.78 -9.83 15.38
CA HIS A 132 12.10 -11.26 15.33
C HIS A 132 13.31 -11.63 16.20
N TRP A 133 14.36 -10.79 16.19
CA TRP A 133 15.59 -11.05 16.94
C TRP A 133 15.57 -10.56 18.39
N ILE A 134 14.90 -9.44 18.67
CA ILE A 134 15.00 -8.74 19.97
C ILE A 134 13.72 -8.92 20.80
N PHE A 135 12.54 -8.93 20.15
CA PHE A 135 11.24 -8.96 20.82
C PHE A 135 10.29 -9.99 20.17
N PRO A 136 10.67 -11.27 20.05
CA PRO A 136 9.88 -12.25 19.29
C PRO A 136 8.47 -12.45 19.84
N SER A 137 8.27 -12.25 21.15
CA SER A 137 6.97 -12.33 21.81
C SER A 137 5.97 -11.26 21.34
N LEU A 138 6.45 -10.16 20.75
CA LEU A 138 5.58 -9.12 20.21
C LEU A 138 4.98 -9.49 18.84
N LEU A 139 5.59 -10.44 18.11
CA LEU A 139 5.13 -10.78 16.77
C LEU A 139 3.86 -11.64 16.84
N LEU A 140 2.82 -11.20 16.14
CA LEU A 140 1.59 -11.97 16.01
C LEU A 140 1.83 -13.17 15.07
N SER A 141 1.36 -14.34 15.50
CA SER A 141 1.46 -15.55 14.68
C SER A 141 0.52 -15.45 13.48
N THR A 142 1.04 -15.74 12.29
CA THR A 142 0.21 -15.90 11.10
C THR A 142 -0.59 -17.20 11.22
N THR A 143 -1.91 -17.09 11.29
CA THR A 143 -2.77 -18.27 11.16
C THR A 143 -2.75 -18.70 9.70
N PRO A 144 -2.45 -19.96 9.37
CA PRO A 144 -2.55 -20.45 8.01
C PRO A 144 -3.97 -20.20 7.48
N LEU A 145 -4.06 -19.78 6.23
CA LEU A 145 -5.37 -19.67 5.58
C LEU A 145 -6.02 -21.06 5.57
N GLY A 146 -7.27 -21.13 6.01
CA GLY A 146 -8.06 -22.34 5.90
C GLY A 146 -8.32 -22.68 4.44
N ALA A 147 -8.43 -23.98 4.13
CA ALA A 147 -8.80 -24.41 2.79
C ALA A 147 -10.18 -23.87 2.41
N GLU A 148 -10.26 -23.22 1.25
CA GLU A 148 -11.51 -22.68 0.70
C GLU A 148 -11.95 -23.55 -0.49
N PRO A 149 -13.23 -23.95 -0.57
CA PRO A 149 -13.70 -24.92 -1.56
C PRO A 149 -13.86 -24.34 -2.97
N SER A 150 -13.93 -23.01 -3.09
CA SER A 150 -14.19 -22.33 -4.37
C SER A 150 -13.70 -20.89 -4.36
N SER A 151 -13.43 -20.36 -5.56
CA SER A 151 -13.14 -18.94 -5.76
C SER A 151 -14.40 -18.07 -5.59
N ASP A 152 -14.32 -17.06 -4.72
CA ASP A 152 -15.29 -15.97 -4.62
C ASP A 152 -14.69 -14.73 -5.29
N PHE A 153 -15.05 -14.51 -6.55
CA PHE A 153 -14.48 -13.44 -7.37
C PHE A 153 -14.84 -12.05 -6.88
N LEU A 154 -16.03 -11.86 -6.31
CA LEU A 154 -16.43 -10.55 -5.80
C LEU A 154 -15.65 -10.22 -4.53
N ARG A 155 -15.52 -11.20 -3.62
CA ARG A 155 -14.67 -11.06 -2.43
C ARG A 155 -13.22 -10.83 -2.81
N ALA A 156 -12.65 -11.62 -3.72
CA ALA A 156 -11.29 -11.46 -4.21
C ALA A 156 -11.07 -10.07 -4.85
N PHE A 157 -12.02 -9.60 -5.65
CA PHE A 157 -11.96 -8.27 -6.26
C PHE A 157 -11.89 -7.16 -5.21
N CYS A 158 -12.79 -7.20 -4.22
CA CYS A 158 -12.81 -6.21 -3.15
C CYS A 158 -11.58 -6.31 -2.24
N LEU A 159 -11.14 -7.52 -1.91
CA LEU A 159 -9.99 -7.74 -1.02
C LEU A 159 -8.66 -7.42 -1.70
N ASN A 160 -8.50 -7.62 -3.01
CA ASN A 160 -7.34 -7.08 -3.73
C ASN A 160 -7.20 -5.56 -3.52
N ILE A 161 -8.31 -4.82 -3.49
CA ILE A 161 -8.29 -3.37 -3.26
C ILE A 161 -8.06 -3.07 -1.77
N GLY A 162 -8.77 -3.77 -0.87
CA GLY A 162 -8.66 -3.59 0.59
C GLY A 162 -7.26 -3.88 1.13
N GLN A 163 -6.61 -4.94 0.63
CA GLN A 163 -5.29 -5.39 1.07
C GLN A 163 -4.16 -4.41 0.77
N VAL A 164 -4.37 -3.43 -0.11
CA VAL A 164 -3.41 -2.31 -0.28
C VAL A 164 -3.14 -1.59 1.04
N MET A 165 -4.15 -1.53 1.92
CA MET A 165 -4.02 -1.03 3.29
C MET A 165 -4.29 -2.12 4.33
N PHE A 166 -4.01 -3.40 4.03
CA PHE A 166 -4.23 -4.54 4.95
C PHE A 166 -5.67 -4.78 5.42
N GLN A 167 -6.67 -4.36 4.63
CA GLN A 167 -8.07 -4.55 5.02
C GLN A 167 -8.62 -5.88 4.49
N GLY A 168 -8.87 -6.81 5.41
CA GLY A 168 -9.48 -8.12 5.14
C GLY A 168 -11.01 -8.11 5.01
N ASN A 169 -11.61 -6.96 4.68
CA ASN A 169 -13.05 -6.78 4.57
C ASN A 169 -13.47 -6.23 3.19
N SER A 170 -14.47 -6.86 2.56
CA SER A 170 -14.90 -6.50 1.20
C SER A 170 -15.54 -5.10 1.12
N ILE A 171 -16.23 -4.64 2.17
CA ILE A 171 -16.84 -3.31 2.22
C ILE A 171 -15.75 -2.25 2.29
N SER A 172 -14.66 -2.49 3.03
CA SER A 172 -13.49 -1.60 3.04
C SER A 172 -12.90 -1.45 1.63
N GLY A 173 -12.73 -2.54 0.90
CA GLY A 173 -12.29 -2.51 -0.50
C GLY A 173 -13.22 -1.71 -1.41
N LEU A 174 -14.54 -1.87 -1.27
CA LEU A 174 -15.52 -1.10 -2.01
C LEU A 174 -15.46 0.40 -1.68
N LEU A 175 -15.34 0.74 -0.39
CA LEU A 175 -15.18 2.13 0.06
C LEU A 175 -13.89 2.76 -0.49
N PHE A 176 -12.81 1.99 -0.60
CA PHE A 176 -11.57 2.45 -1.22
C PHE A 176 -11.75 2.72 -2.71
N LEU A 177 -12.45 1.84 -3.44
CA LEU A 177 -12.76 2.06 -4.84
C LEU A 177 -13.63 3.31 -5.05
N ILE A 178 -14.65 3.52 -4.21
CA ILE A 178 -15.49 4.73 -4.23
C ILE A 178 -14.63 5.96 -3.92
N ALA A 179 -13.76 5.90 -2.92
CA ALA A 179 -12.85 6.98 -2.55
C ALA A 179 -11.95 7.40 -3.72
N ILE A 180 -11.41 6.43 -4.46
CA ILE A 180 -10.62 6.67 -5.68
C ILE A 180 -11.50 7.29 -6.77
N ALA A 181 -12.69 6.74 -7.02
CA ALA A 181 -13.60 7.21 -8.05
C ALA A 181 -14.07 8.66 -7.84
N VAL A 182 -14.21 9.10 -6.59
CA VAL A 182 -14.54 10.49 -6.24
C VAL A 182 -13.44 11.46 -6.71
N ASN A 183 -12.17 11.07 -6.63
CA ASN A 183 -11.06 11.92 -7.07
C ASN A 183 -10.72 11.75 -8.55
N SER A 184 -10.75 10.51 -9.07
CA SER A 184 -10.41 10.22 -10.47
C SER A 184 -11.08 8.94 -10.98
N ARG A 185 -11.94 9.09 -11.99
CA ARG A 185 -12.57 7.96 -12.71
C ARG A 185 -11.56 7.08 -13.44
N ILE A 186 -10.45 7.67 -13.90
CA ILE A 186 -9.37 6.94 -14.58
C ILE A 186 -8.65 6.06 -13.57
N ASN A 187 -8.30 6.60 -12.40
CA ASN A 187 -7.68 5.82 -11.34
C ASN A 187 -8.61 4.69 -10.88
N ALA A 188 -9.93 4.93 -10.81
CA ALA A 188 -10.90 3.88 -10.47
C ALA A 188 -10.97 2.77 -11.53
N PHE A 189 -10.93 3.12 -12.82
CA PHE A 189 -10.85 2.13 -13.90
C PHE A 189 -9.58 1.27 -13.78
N TYR A 190 -8.41 1.91 -13.58
CA TYR A 190 -7.16 1.17 -13.40
C TYR A 190 -7.11 0.37 -12.09
N THR A 191 -7.74 0.85 -11.03
CA THR A 191 -7.93 0.08 -9.79
C THR A 191 -8.70 -1.20 -10.06
N ALA A 192 -9.80 -1.11 -10.82
CA ALA A 192 -10.57 -2.29 -11.20
C ALA A 192 -9.75 -3.25 -12.09
N LEU A 193 -9.03 -2.73 -13.09
CA LEU A 193 -8.14 -3.53 -13.94
C LEU A 193 -7.05 -4.25 -13.12
N GLY A 194 -6.39 -3.51 -12.21
CA GLY A 194 -5.35 -4.02 -11.32
C GLY A 194 -5.85 -5.03 -10.31
N SER A 195 -7.16 -5.08 -10.05
CA SER A 195 -7.80 -6.10 -9.22
C SER A 195 -8.28 -7.32 -10.05
N ILE A 196 -8.82 -7.10 -11.24
CA ILE A 196 -9.36 -8.17 -12.12
C ILE A 196 -8.24 -9.01 -12.73
N LEU A 197 -7.17 -8.38 -13.23
CA LEU A 197 -6.12 -9.11 -13.95
C LEU A 197 -5.41 -10.17 -13.07
N PRO A 198 -5.04 -9.88 -11.80
CA PRO A 198 -4.52 -10.91 -10.89
C PRO A 198 -5.48 -12.07 -10.65
N ILE A 199 -6.80 -11.82 -10.59
CA ILE A 199 -7.80 -12.90 -10.46
C ILE A 199 -7.77 -13.81 -11.68
N VAL A 200 -7.74 -13.23 -12.89
CA VAL A 200 -7.65 -14.00 -14.14
C VAL A 200 -6.38 -14.85 -14.17
N VAL A 201 -5.21 -14.25 -13.85
CA VAL A 201 -3.94 -14.97 -13.83
C VAL A 201 -3.95 -16.10 -12.80
N ALA A 202 -4.47 -15.85 -11.59
CA ALA A 202 -4.55 -16.85 -10.54
C ALA A 202 -5.46 -18.03 -10.91
N VAL A 203 -6.62 -17.77 -11.53
CA VAL A 203 -7.53 -18.82 -12.02
C VAL A 203 -6.87 -19.65 -13.13
N LEU A 204 -6.26 -19.01 -14.12
CA LEU A 204 -5.58 -19.70 -15.22
C LEU A 204 -4.38 -20.53 -14.76
N SER A 205 -3.74 -20.12 -13.65
CA SER A 205 -2.59 -20.81 -13.07
C SER A 205 -2.96 -21.88 -12.05
N GLY A 206 -4.27 -22.08 -11.76
CA GLY A 206 -4.74 -23.02 -10.76
C GLY A 206 -4.26 -22.69 -9.34
N MET A 207 -4.12 -21.41 -9.01
CA MET A 207 -3.72 -20.97 -7.67
C MET A 207 -4.77 -21.32 -6.60
N ASP A 208 -4.29 -21.54 -5.38
CA ASP A 208 -5.11 -21.83 -4.21
C ASP A 208 -6.23 -20.78 -4.00
N HIS A 209 -7.45 -21.29 -3.77
CA HIS A 209 -8.65 -20.46 -3.61
C HIS A 209 -8.58 -19.56 -2.37
N ALA A 210 -7.92 -19.99 -1.30
CA ALA A 210 -7.82 -19.18 -0.08
C ALA A 210 -6.90 -17.98 -0.29
N ILE A 211 -5.77 -18.16 -0.99
CA ILE A 211 -4.88 -17.06 -1.40
C ILE A 211 -5.63 -16.04 -2.28
N LEU A 212 -6.38 -16.55 -3.27
CA LEU A 212 -7.19 -15.72 -4.16
C LEU A 212 -8.25 -14.92 -3.37
N ASN A 213 -9.07 -15.62 -2.58
CA ASN A 213 -10.17 -15.04 -1.84
C ASN A 213 -9.69 -14.05 -0.77
N ALA A 214 -8.49 -14.24 -0.22
CA ALA A 214 -7.87 -13.31 0.72
C ALA A 214 -7.33 -12.03 0.06
N GLY A 215 -7.31 -11.96 -1.28
CA GLY A 215 -6.84 -10.81 -2.04
C GLY A 215 -5.31 -10.63 -2.05
N LEU A 216 -4.55 -11.67 -1.69
CA LEU A 216 -3.10 -11.57 -1.45
C LEU A 216 -2.26 -11.50 -2.72
N ILE A 217 -2.84 -11.81 -3.88
CA ILE A 217 -2.11 -11.76 -5.16
C ILE A 217 -2.31 -10.43 -5.90
N GLY A 218 -3.41 -9.71 -5.65
CA GLY A 218 -3.80 -8.59 -6.51
C GLY A 218 -3.53 -7.18 -6.00
N TYR A 219 -3.30 -6.98 -4.70
CA TYR A 219 -3.15 -5.63 -4.15
C TYR A 219 -1.93 -4.86 -4.68
N ASN A 220 -0.83 -5.56 -4.97
CA ASN A 220 0.32 -4.96 -5.66
C ASN A 220 -0.04 -4.57 -7.10
N GLY A 221 -0.85 -5.37 -7.79
CA GLY A 221 -1.39 -5.07 -9.12
C GLY A 221 -2.25 -3.80 -9.13
N VAL A 222 -3.09 -3.61 -8.11
CA VAL A 222 -3.88 -2.38 -7.94
C VAL A 222 -2.99 -1.13 -7.90
N LEU A 223 -1.93 -1.14 -7.09
CA LEU A 223 -1.02 0.00 -6.99
C LEU A 223 -0.21 0.22 -8.29
N CYS A 224 0.25 -0.85 -8.95
CA CYS A 224 0.90 -0.77 -10.26
C CYS A 224 -0.01 -0.07 -11.27
N ALA A 225 -1.29 -0.45 -11.28
CA ALA A 225 -2.25 0.06 -12.23
C ALA A 225 -2.53 1.56 -12.03
N ILE A 226 -2.73 2.00 -10.79
CA ILE A 226 -2.95 3.42 -10.48
C ILE A 226 -1.68 4.24 -10.76
N ALA A 227 -0.50 3.72 -10.48
CA ALA A 227 0.76 4.44 -10.65
C ALA A 227 1.15 4.67 -12.12
N LEU A 228 0.79 3.74 -13.01
CA LEU A 228 1.20 3.78 -14.42
C LEU A 228 0.07 4.13 -15.38
N GLY A 229 -1.19 3.96 -14.97
CA GLY A 229 -2.37 4.10 -15.81
C GLY A 229 -2.72 5.54 -16.14
N ASP A 230 -2.89 5.83 -17.43
CA ASP A 230 -3.38 7.10 -17.96
C ASP A 230 -4.37 6.88 -19.13
N LYS A 231 -4.74 7.94 -19.85
CA LYS A 231 -5.73 7.87 -20.96
C LYS A 231 -5.19 7.22 -22.24
N THR A 232 -3.91 6.87 -22.31
CA THR A 232 -3.25 6.38 -23.51
C THR A 232 -3.17 4.85 -23.54
N ILE A 233 -3.33 4.26 -24.73
CA ILE A 233 -3.19 2.81 -24.94
C ILE A 233 -1.79 2.32 -24.53
N ARG A 234 -0.77 3.14 -24.83
CA ARG A 234 0.63 2.83 -24.49
C ARG A 234 0.83 2.69 -22.98
N SER A 235 0.24 3.58 -22.18
CA SER A 235 0.22 3.44 -20.72
C SER A 235 -0.52 2.19 -20.28
N GLY A 236 -1.68 1.88 -20.88
CA GLY A 236 -2.41 0.65 -20.60
C GLY A 236 -1.56 -0.62 -20.77
N ALA A 237 -0.76 -0.70 -21.83
CA ALA A 237 0.18 -1.81 -22.05
C ALA A 237 1.28 -1.89 -20.98
N TRP A 238 1.89 -0.76 -20.61
CA TRP A 238 2.89 -0.71 -19.54
C TRP A 238 2.31 -1.04 -18.17
N CYS A 239 1.09 -0.60 -17.90
CA CYS A 239 0.31 -0.95 -16.72
C CYS A 239 0.12 -2.47 -16.62
N VAL A 240 -0.37 -3.13 -17.67
CA VAL A 240 -0.54 -4.60 -17.70
C VAL A 240 0.80 -5.31 -17.49
N CYS A 241 1.86 -4.86 -18.16
CA CYS A 241 3.21 -5.41 -17.97
C CYS A 241 3.65 -5.33 -16.49
N SER A 242 3.46 -4.18 -15.85
CA SER A 242 3.79 -3.98 -14.44
C SER A 242 2.93 -4.85 -13.51
N ILE A 243 1.64 -5.01 -13.78
CA ILE A 243 0.78 -5.92 -13.00
C ILE A 243 1.30 -7.36 -13.09
N LEU A 244 1.67 -7.84 -14.28
CA LEU A 244 2.18 -9.21 -14.45
C LEU A 244 3.51 -9.43 -13.69
N ILE A 245 4.43 -8.46 -13.74
CA ILE A 245 5.69 -8.51 -12.98
C ILE A 245 5.38 -8.53 -11.48
N SER A 246 4.43 -7.73 -11.00
CA SER A 246 4.11 -7.67 -9.56
C SER A 246 3.43 -8.95 -9.06
N ILE A 247 2.60 -9.60 -9.88
CA ILE A 247 2.04 -10.93 -9.57
C ILE A 247 3.15 -11.96 -9.40
N LEU A 248 4.11 -12.00 -10.34
CA LEU A 248 5.26 -12.93 -10.26
C LEU A 248 6.08 -12.70 -8.99
N LEU A 249 6.43 -11.44 -8.70
CA LEU A 249 7.20 -11.07 -7.51
C LEU A 249 6.44 -11.37 -6.21
N GLN A 250 5.13 -11.15 -6.19
CA GLN A 250 4.28 -11.48 -5.04
C GLN A 250 4.24 -12.99 -4.80
N TRP A 251 4.02 -13.77 -5.86
CA TRP A 251 4.00 -15.23 -5.79
C TRP A 251 5.33 -15.80 -5.29
N LEU A 252 6.46 -15.34 -5.85
CA LEU A 252 7.81 -15.74 -5.41
C LEU A 252 8.05 -15.39 -3.93
N GLY A 253 7.71 -14.17 -3.53
CA GLY A 253 7.90 -13.72 -2.15
C GLY A 253 7.07 -14.55 -1.15
N MET A 254 5.81 -14.84 -1.48
CA MET A 254 4.98 -15.72 -0.65
C MET A 254 5.52 -17.15 -0.59
N HIS A 255 6.03 -17.69 -1.71
CA HIS A 255 6.63 -19.03 -1.74
C HIS A 255 7.88 -19.15 -0.87
N TRP A 256 8.65 -18.06 -0.72
CA TRP A 256 9.79 -17.97 0.19
C TRP A 256 9.42 -17.55 1.61
N GLY A 257 8.13 -17.43 1.94
CA GLY A 257 7.67 -17.04 3.28
C GLY A 257 7.98 -15.60 3.67
N ILE A 258 8.26 -14.73 2.68
CA ILE A 258 8.56 -13.32 2.91
C ILE A 258 7.25 -12.53 3.04
N THR A 259 7.13 -11.72 4.09
CA THR A 259 6.11 -10.67 4.16
C THR A 259 6.46 -9.59 3.13
N THR A 260 5.95 -9.74 1.91
CA THR A 260 6.31 -8.91 0.75
C THR A 260 5.88 -7.46 0.90
N LEU A 261 4.85 -7.19 1.71
CA LEU A 261 4.20 -5.87 1.80
C LEU A 261 3.89 -5.38 0.37
N THR A 262 4.19 -4.13 0.05
CA THR A 262 3.99 -3.56 -1.29
C THR A 262 5.27 -3.56 -2.14
N ALA A 263 6.29 -4.35 -1.79
CA ALA A 263 7.55 -4.40 -2.54
C ALA A 263 7.38 -4.87 -4.00
N PRO A 264 6.55 -5.88 -4.31
CA PRO A 264 6.27 -6.28 -5.69
C PRO A 264 5.74 -5.14 -6.55
N PHE A 265 4.88 -4.27 -5.98
CA PHE A 265 4.41 -3.06 -6.66
C PHE A 265 5.58 -2.11 -6.98
N VAL A 266 6.36 -1.71 -5.98
CA VAL A 266 7.40 -0.70 -6.17
C VAL A 266 8.46 -1.17 -7.16
N ILE A 267 8.95 -2.40 -7.00
CA ILE A 267 9.97 -3.00 -7.87
C ILE A 267 9.43 -3.10 -9.30
N SER A 268 8.20 -3.56 -9.46
CA SER A 268 7.58 -3.69 -10.78
C SER A 268 7.45 -2.34 -11.50
N VAL A 269 7.00 -1.29 -10.80
CA VAL A 269 6.87 0.05 -11.40
C VAL A 269 8.23 0.62 -11.75
N TRP A 270 9.25 0.46 -10.90
CA TRP A 270 10.62 0.88 -11.21
C TRP A 270 11.19 0.17 -12.44
N ILE A 271 11.04 -1.16 -12.53
CA ILE A 271 11.45 -1.94 -13.71
C ILE A 271 10.76 -1.39 -14.96
N THR A 272 9.44 -1.18 -14.88
CA THR A 272 8.65 -0.70 -16.01
C THR A 272 9.08 0.70 -16.47
N ILE A 273 9.33 1.63 -15.55
CA ILE A 273 9.81 2.98 -15.85
C ILE A 273 11.20 2.94 -16.50
N ILE A 274 12.10 2.09 -16.00
CA ILE A 274 13.45 1.93 -16.56
C ILE A 274 13.37 1.37 -17.98
N LEU A 275 12.57 0.32 -18.21
CA LEU A 275 12.37 -0.25 -19.54
C LEU A 275 11.78 0.77 -20.52
N LYS A 276 10.75 1.52 -20.11
CA LYS A 276 10.15 2.58 -20.92
C LYS A 276 11.20 3.63 -21.33
N ARG A 277 11.99 4.12 -20.38
CA ARG A 277 13.05 5.12 -20.63
C ARG A 277 14.14 4.59 -21.57
N SER A 278 14.47 3.30 -21.52
CA SER A 278 15.47 2.68 -22.40
C SER A 278 14.96 2.54 -23.84
N LEU A 279 13.70 2.18 -24.03
CA LEU A 279 13.08 2.05 -25.35
C LEU A 279 12.85 3.41 -26.03
N GLU A 280 12.58 4.46 -25.26
CA GLU A 280 12.42 5.82 -25.80
C GLU A 280 13.74 6.48 -26.20
N LYS A 281 14.88 5.95 -25.74
CA LYS A 281 16.22 6.42 -26.14
C LYS A 281 16.77 5.72 -27.39
N THR A 282 16.12 4.64 -27.82
CA THR A 282 16.56 3.80 -28.94
C THR A 282 15.75 4.03 -30.22
N VAL A 283 14.76 4.93 -30.15
CA VAL A 283 13.95 5.44 -31.29
C VAL A 283 14.29 6.92 -31.47
#